data_AF-A0A356AYA5-F1
#
_entry.id   AF-A0A356AYA5-F1
#
_cell.length_a   1.000
_cell.length_b   1.000
_cell.length_c   1.000
_cell.angle_alpha   90.00
_cell.angle_beta   90.00
_cell.angle_gamma   90.00
#
_symmetry.space_group_name_H-M   'P 1'
#
loop_
_entity.id
_entity.type
_entity.pdbx_description
1 polymer ?
#
loop_
_entity_poly.entity_id
_entity_poly.type
_entity_poly.pdbx_seq_one_letter_code
_entity_poly.pdbx_strand_id
1 'polypeptide(L)'
;LWRFHTQANDTASPKMYGYMDTELVYSYNGVNWMHTTGKPIVERPAPPEFGHTQLNFSGMIETKEKDAWILLSSASRGIHGSSNENKRLYDLMEGKIIRLNFYRIRRDGFCGLDGVGRDGLVITKPFELLKDDLTFNINAPFGQVRFAVTDASSKPIEGFSLDDCQPFTGDDLDVVPRWK
;
A
#
# COMPACT_ATOMS: atom_id res chain seq x y z
N LEU A 1 -4.81 4.64 -8.66
CA LEU A 1 -5.47 4.71 -9.98
C LEU A 1 -6.88 4.14 -9.87
N TRP A 2 -7.87 4.73 -10.54
CA TRP A 2 -9.24 4.20 -10.54
C TRP A 2 -9.39 3.08 -11.55
N ARG A 3 -10.02 1.99 -11.11
CA ARG A 3 -10.33 0.85 -11.97
C ARG A 3 -11.84 0.75 -12.11
N PHE A 4 -12.33 0.97 -13.32
CA PHE A 4 -13.75 0.82 -13.64
C PHE A 4 -14.06 -0.62 -14.04
N HIS A 5 -15.04 -1.21 -13.36
CA HIS A 5 -15.57 -2.52 -13.64
C HIS A 5 -16.90 -2.37 -14.36
N THR A 6 -16.82 -2.29 -15.69
CA THR A 6 -17.94 -1.91 -16.54
C THR A 6 -18.69 -3.10 -17.10
N GLN A 7 -19.93 -2.86 -17.50
CA GLN A 7 -20.74 -3.87 -18.15
C GLN A 7 -20.38 -3.99 -19.64
N ALA A 8 -20.53 -5.18 -20.22
CA ALA A 8 -20.23 -5.42 -21.62
C ALA A 8 -21.07 -4.56 -22.58
N ASN A 9 -22.31 -4.28 -22.19
CA ASN A 9 -23.26 -3.43 -22.91
C ASN A 9 -23.08 -1.92 -22.65
N ASP A 10 -22.10 -1.49 -21.86
CA ASP A 10 -21.76 -0.08 -21.76
C ASP A 10 -21.21 0.38 -23.11
N THR A 11 -21.99 1.20 -23.82
CA THR A 11 -21.63 1.76 -25.12
C THR A 11 -20.95 3.13 -25.00
N ALA A 12 -20.77 3.65 -23.78
CA ALA A 12 -20.09 4.93 -23.57
C ALA A 12 -18.60 4.86 -23.91
N SER A 13 -18.01 6.00 -24.27
CA SER A 13 -16.57 6.15 -24.49
C SER A 13 -16.05 7.39 -23.76
N PRO A 14 -15.22 7.24 -22.69
CA PRO A 14 -14.78 5.97 -22.11
C PRO A 14 -15.92 5.24 -21.37
N LYS A 15 -15.85 3.90 -21.36
CA LYS A 15 -16.76 3.05 -20.58
C LYS A 15 -16.51 3.29 -19.09
N MET A 16 -17.54 3.66 -18.35
CA MET A 16 -17.45 3.92 -16.91
C MET A 16 -18.70 3.50 -16.14
N TYR A 17 -19.68 2.86 -16.79
CA TYR A 17 -20.89 2.39 -16.13
C TYR A 17 -20.61 1.12 -15.32
N GLY A 18 -20.61 1.24 -13.99
CA GLY A 18 -20.33 0.12 -13.10
C GLY A 18 -19.75 0.55 -11.75
N TYR A 19 -19.05 -0.38 -11.09
CA TYR A 19 -18.37 -0.08 -9.83
C TYR A 19 -16.90 0.30 -10.07
N MET A 20 -16.31 1.00 -9.11
CA MET A 20 -14.98 1.54 -9.19
C MET A 20 -14.19 1.24 -7.92
N ASP A 21 -13.03 0.62 -8.10
CA ASP A 21 -12.06 0.40 -7.03
C ASP A 21 -10.81 1.26 -7.23
N THR A 22 -10.00 1.42 -6.19
CA THR A 22 -8.69 2.10 -6.27
C THR A 22 -7.56 1.09 -6.13
N GLU A 23 -6.67 1.06 -7.11
CA GLU A 23 -5.42 0.29 -7.08
C GLU A 23 -4.21 1.18 -6.75
N LEU A 24 -3.25 0.63 -5.99
CA LEU A 24 -1.92 1.22 -5.82
C LEU A 24 -1.10 1.07 -7.11
N VAL A 25 -0.55 2.17 -7.61
CA VAL A 25 0.32 2.22 -8.78
C VAL A 25 1.64 2.88 -8.38
N TYR A 26 2.72 2.59 -9.11
CA TYR A 26 4.03 3.16 -8.83
C TYR A 26 4.68 3.71 -10.10
N SER A 27 5.66 4.59 -9.91
CA SER A 27 6.47 5.15 -11.00
C SER A 27 7.90 5.37 -10.52
N TYR A 28 8.87 5.05 -11.37
CA TYR A 28 10.27 5.37 -11.11
C TYR A 28 10.64 6.81 -11.50
N ASN A 29 9.84 7.45 -12.37
CA ASN A 29 10.18 8.76 -12.95
C ASN A 29 9.08 9.81 -12.79
N GLY A 30 7.97 9.47 -12.12
CA GLY A 30 6.80 10.34 -11.92
C GLY A 30 5.93 10.55 -13.17
N VAL A 31 6.33 10.02 -14.33
CA VAL A 31 5.64 10.23 -15.63
C VAL A 31 4.97 8.94 -16.10
N ASN A 32 5.72 7.83 -16.10
CA ASN A 32 5.24 6.53 -16.53
C ASN A 32 4.83 5.72 -15.31
N TRP A 33 3.57 5.30 -15.28
CA TRP A 33 2.99 4.59 -14.14
C TRP A 33 2.75 3.13 -14.47
N MET A 34 3.07 2.25 -13.52
CA MET A 34 2.88 0.81 -13.61
C MET A 34 1.82 0.35 -12.61
N HIS A 35 1.00 -0.60 -13.04
CA HIS A 35 0.13 -1.37 -12.15
C HIS A 35 0.96 -2.25 -11.21
N THR A 36 0.42 -2.54 -10.02
CA THR A 36 1.08 -3.42 -9.05
C THR A 36 0.58 -4.84 -9.21
N THR A 37 -0.53 -5.16 -8.55
CA THR A 37 -1.12 -6.51 -8.51
C THR A 37 -2.48 -6.57 -9.20
N GLY A 38 -3.02 -5.43 -9.62
CA GLY A 38 -4.40 -5.33 -10.07
C GLY A 38 -5.44 -5.44 -8.96
N LYS A 39 -5.02 -5.62 -7.70
CA LYS A 39 -5.92 -5.71 -6.54
C LYS A 39 -6.24 -4.32 -5.98
N PRO A 40 -7.43 -4.13 -5.40
CA PRO A 40 -7.76 -2.88 -4.75
C PRO A 40 -6.92 -2.68 -3.48
N ILE A 41 -6.63 -1.43 -3.13
CA ILE A 41 -5.88 -1.05 -1.91
C ILE A 41 -6.65 -1.40 -0.63
N VAL A 42 -7.97 -1.39 -0.72
CA VAL A 42 -8.89 -1.80 0.35
C VAL A 42 -9.91 -2.75 -0.25
N GLU A 43 -10.18 -3.85 0.44
CA GLU A 43 -11.21 -4.80 0.01
C GLU A 43 -12.57 -4.10 -0.08
N ARG A 44 -13.24 -4.32 -1.21
CA ARG A 44 -14.54 -3.71 -1.48
C ARG A 44 -15.56 -4.23 -0.47
N PRO A 45 -16.19 -3.35 0.34
CA PRO A 45 -17.11 -3.80 1.38
C PRO A 45 -18.40 -4.36 0.75
N ALA A 46 -19.17 -5.14 1.52
CA ALA A 46 -20.44 -5.69 1.05
C ALA A 46 -21.53 -4.60 0.90
N PRO A 47 -22.51 -4.74 -0.01
CA PRO A 47 -23.61 -3.79 -0.06
C PRO A 47 -24.49 -3.92 1.19
N PRO A 48 -25.05 -2.81 1.71
CA PRO A 48 -25.02 -1.45 1.17
C PRO A 48 -23.95 -0.56 1.84
N GLU A 49 -22.80 -1.11 2.26
CA GLU A 49 -21.79 -0.30 2.94
C GLU A 49 -21.18 0.79 2.05
N PHE A 50 -20.74 1.88 2.68
CA PHE A 50 -20.07 2.97 1.98
C PHE A 50 -18.77 2.47 1.35
N GLY A 51 -18.63 2.63 0.04
CA GLY A 51 -17.46 2.17 -0.72
C GLY A 51 -17.72 0.90 -1.52
N HIS A 52 -18.90 0.26 -1.37
CA HIS A 52 -19.23 -0.95 -2.12
C HIS A 52 -19.25 -0.73 -3.64
N THR A 53 -19.66 0.46 -4.09
CA THR A 53 -19.79 0.78 -5.51
C THR A 53 -18.69 1.69 -6.02
N GLN A 54 -18.20 2.62 -5.20
CA GLN A 54 -17.09 3.49 -5.58
C GLN A 54 -16.27 3.83 -4.34
N LEU A 55 -14.96 3.60 -4.40
CA LEU A 55 -14.02 4.03 -3.39
C LEU A 55 -12.86 4.79 -4.04
N ASN A 56 -12.78 6.09 -3.75
CA ASN A 56 -11.78 6.98 -4.31
C ASN A 56 -10.92 7.59 -3.20
N PHE A 57 -9.62 7.32 -3.20
CA PHE A 57 -8.66 7.96 -2.31
C PHE A 57 -8.24 9.32 -2.84
N SER A 58 -8.39 10.35 -2.01
CA SER A 58 -8.16 11.75 -2.41
C SER A 58 -7.15 12.47 -1.52
N GLY A 59 -6.68 11.84 -0.46
CA GLY A 59 -5.72 12.46 0.45
C GLY A 59 -4.99 11.45 1.32
N MET A 60 -3.82 11.86 1.78
CA MET A 60 -2.98 11.10 2.70
C MET A 60 -2.31 12.10 3.64
N ILE A 61 -2.34 11.81 4.94
CA ILE A 61 -1.80 12.68 5.98
C ILE A 61 -0.95 11.82 6.92
N GLU A 62 0.26 12.28 7.22
CA GLU A 62 1.12 11.61 8.20
C GLU A 62 0.55 11.81 9.61
N THR A 63 0.58 10.76 10.42
CA THR A 63 0.28 10.85 11.86
C THR A 63 1.28 11.73 12.59
N LYS A 64 0.88 12.32 13.72
CA LYS A 64 1.75 13.16 14.53
C LYS A 64 2.96 12.38 15.05
N GLU A 65 2.75 11.10 15.34
CA GLU A 65 3.74 10.14 15.83
C GLU A 65 4.71 9.70 14.72
N LYS A 66 4.42 10.01 13.44
CA LYS A 66 5.20 9.60 12.27
C LYS A 66 5.35 8.10 12.11
N ASP A 67 4.35 7.34 12.57
CA ASP A 67 4.36 5.87 12.53
C ASP A 67 3.40 5.31 11.46
N ALA A 68 2.49 6.14 10.97
CA ALA A 68 1.46 5.76 10.02
C ALA A 68 1.01 6.94 9.13
N TRP A 69 0.37 6.57 8.03
CA TRP A 69 -0.44 7.42 7.19
C TRP A 69 -1.93 7.20 7.48
N ILE A 70 -2.69 8.30 7.48
CA ILE A 70 -4.14 8.28 7.40
C ILE A 70 -4.54 8.59 5.96
N LEU A 71 -5.18 7.62 5.32
CA LEU A 71 -5.69 7.72 3.96
C LEU A 71 -7.15 8.17 4.00
N LEU A 72 -7.46 9.25 3.30
CA LEU A 72 -8.82 9.77 3.15
C LEU A 72 -9.41 9.29 1.83
N SER A 73 -10.63 8.80 1.89
CA SER A 73 -11.38 8.42 0.70
C SER A 73 -12.81 8.93 0.71
N SER A 74 -13.35 9.18 -0.48
CA SER A 74 -14.78 9.30 -0.72
C SER A 74 -15.34 7.93 -1.09
N ALA A 75 -16.33 7.49 -0.33
CA ALA A 75 -16.92 6.17 -0.41
C ALA A 75 -18.40 6.31 -0.76
N SER A 76 -18.80 5.76 -1.90
CA SER A 76 -20.17 5.86 -2.44
C SER A 76 -20.94 4.55 -2.31
N ARG A 77 -22.26 4.68 -2.24
CA ARG A 77 -23.25 3.62 -2.47
C ARG A 77 -23.89 3.72 -3.85
N GLY A 78 -23.69 4.84 -4.55
CA GLY A 78 -24.18 5.06 -5.90
C GLY A 78 -23.25 4.44 -6.95
N ILE A 79 -23.81 3.94 -8.03
CA ILE A 79 -23.06 3.31 -9.13
C ILE A 79 -22.56 4.41 -10.08
N HIS A 80 -21.34 4.26 -10.60
CA HIS A 80 -20.80 5.24 -11.53
C HIS A 80 -21.60 5.22 -12.84
N GLY A 81 -21.93 6.40 -13.38
CA GLY A 81 -22.70 6.54 -14.62
C GLY A 81 -24.20 6.22 -14.55
N SER A 82 -24.79 6.03 -13.35
CA SER A 82 -26.21 5.63 -13.16
C SER A 82 -27.08 6.71 -12.50
N SER A 83 -27.30 7.85 -13.15
CA SER A 83 -27.96 9.01 -12.50
C SER A 83 -29.38 8.75 -11.99
N ASN A 84 -30.20 8.00 -12.75
CA ASN A 84 -31.59 7.72 -12.37
C ASN A 84 -31.67 6.73 -11.19
N GLU A 85 -30.86 5.67 -11.23
CA GLU A 85 -30.75 4.68 -10.16
C GLU A 85 -30.18 5.32 -8.89
N ASN A 86 -29.18 6.19 -9.04
CA ASN A 86 -28.59 6.93 -7.92
C ASN A 86 -29.61 7.87 -7.26
N LYS A 87 -30.54 8.48 -8.02
CA LYS A 87 -31.63 9.27 -7.44
C LYS A 87 -32.56 8.40 -6.60
N ARG A 88 -32.97 7.24 -7.11
CA ARG A 88 -33.79 6.29 -6.35
C ARG A 88 -33.08 5.78 -5.09
N LEU A 89 -31.78 5.47 -5.20
CA LEU A 89 -30.94 5.08 -4.06
C LEU A 89 -30.80 6.20 -3.05
N TYR A 90 -30.69 7.46 -3.51
CA TYR A 90 -30.64 8.63 -2.64
C TYR A 90 -31.89 8.73 -1.79
N ASP A 91 -33.08 8.59 -2.39
CA ASP A 91 -34.35 8.63 -1.67
C ASP A 91 -34.46 7.46 -0.67
N LEU A 92 -34.12 6.23 -1.10
CA LEU A 92 -34.14 5.03 -0.25
C LEU A 92 -33.18 5.11 0.95
N MET A 93 -32.04 5.78 0.76
CA MET A 93 -30.98 5.92 1.78
C MET A 93 -31.08 7.24 2.55
N GLU A 94 -32.18 7.98 2.43
CA GLU A 94 -32.39 9.29 3.10
C GLU A 94 -31.23 10.27 2.85
N GLY A 95 -30.73 10.30 1.62
CA GLY A 95 -29.60 11.12 1.19
C GLY A 95 -28.21 10.63 1.60
N LYS A 96 -28.11 9.50 2.31
CA LYS A 96 -26.84 8.92 2.79
C LYS A 96 -26.17 8.05 1.73
N ILE A 97 -25.77 8.66 0.61
CA ILE A 97 -25.16 7.94 -0.53
C ILE A 97 -23.63 8.04 -0.59
N ILE A 98 -23.03 9.07 0.01
CA ILE A 98 -21.58 9.29 0.04
C ILE A 98 -21.15 9.54 1.48
N ARG A 99 -19.97 9.05 1.84
CA ARG A 99 -19.30 9.30 3.11
C ARG A 99 -17.79 9.44 2.89
N LEU A 100 -17.12 10.15 3.80
CA LEU A 100 -15.67 10.08 3.92
C LEU A 100 -15.26 8.90 4.80
N ASN A 101 -14.42 8.02 4.28
CA ASN A 101 -13.80 6.94 5.04
C ASN A 101 -12.32 7.25 5.29
N PHE A 102 -11.84 6.87 6.47
CA PHE A 102 -10.45 7.01 6.88
C PHE A 102 -9.85 5.61 7.06
N TYR A 103 -8.67 5.40 6.50
CA TYR A 103 -7.90 4.17 6.64
C TYR A 103 -6.54 4.49 7.24
N ARG A 104 -5.99 3.58 8.04
CA ARG A 104 -4.65 3.72 8.60
C ARG A 104 -3.73 2.68 7.98
N ILE A 105 -2.57 3.10 7.52
CA ILE A 105 -1.49 2.23 7.03
C ILE A 105 -0.18 2.66 7.69
N ARG A 106 0.70 1.71 8.02
CA ARG A 106 2.04 1.99 8.54
C ARG A 106 2.83 2.90 7.58
N ARG A 107 3.70 3.79 8.10
CA ARG A 107 4.43 4.81 7.31
C ARG A 107 5.08 4.23 6.05
N ASP A 108 5.77 3.10 6.20
CA ASP A 108 6.45 2.42 5.09
C ASP A 108 5.76 1.08 4.74
N GLY A 109 4.42 1.03 4.86
CA GLY A 109 3.62 -0.20 4.76
C GLY A 109 2.92 -0.45 3.41
N PHE A 110 3.14 0.38 2.39
CA PHE A 110 2.47 0.25 1.09
C PHE A 110 2.95 -0.96 0.27
N CYS A 111 4.20 -1.37 0.47
CA CYS A 111 4.77 -2.57 -0.10
C CYS A 111 5.75 -3.19 0.89
N GLY A 112 5.96 -4.48 0.78
CA GLY A 112 6.85 -5.21 1.66
C GLY A 112 7.04 -6.64 1.20
N LEU A 113 7.99 -7.32 1.84
CA LEU A 113 8.20 -8.74 1.70
C LEU A 113 7.68 -9.41 2.98
N ASP A 114 6.94 -10.50 2.80
CA ASP A 114 6.44 -11.31 3.90
C ASP A 114 7.16 -12.66 3.92
N GLY A 115 7.58 -13.08 5.10
CA GLY A 115 8.28 -14.34 5.31
C GLY A 115 7.26 -15.48 5.45
N VAL A 116 7.56 -16.64 4.87
CA VAL A 116 6.70 -17.83 5.00
C VAL A 116 6.95 -18.62 6.30
N GLY A 117 7.49 -17.97 7.34
CA GLY A 117 7.84 -18.61 8.62
C GLY A 117 9.07 -19.52 8.58
N ARG A 118 9.95 -19.35 7.58
CA ARG A 118 11.27 -20.02 7.47
C ARG A 118 12.35 -19.00 7.17
N ASP A 119 13.60 -19.42 7.26
CA ASP A 119 14.74 -18.61 6.84
C ASP A 119 14.55 -18.11 5.41
N GLY A 120 14.84 -16.83 5.19
CA GLY A 120 14.77 -16.17 3.90
C GLY A 120 15.94 -15.22 3.72
N LEU A 121 16.36 -15.04 2.47
CA LEU A 121 17.42 -14.11 2.10
C LEU A 121 16.87 -13.09 1.10
N VAL A 122 17.11 -11.82 1.39
CA VAL A 122 16.76 -10.69 0.51
C VAL A 122 18.06 -9.95 0.18
N ILE A 123 18.29 -9.72 -1.10
CA ILE A 123 19.42 -8.95 -1.60
C ILE A 123 18.85 -7.74 -2.35
N THR A 124 19.34 -6.55 -2.02
CA THR A 124 18.98 -5.33 -2.74
C THR A 124 19.71 -5.25 -4.08
N LYS A 125 19.23 -4.42 -5.00
CA LYS A 125 20.10 -3.96 -6.08
C LYS A 125 21.28 -3.19 -5.46
N PRO A 126 22.49 -3.22 -6.06
CA PRO A 126 23.59 -2.39 -5.58
C PRO A 126 23.18 -0.91 -5.55
N PHE A 127 23.50 -0.22 -4.46
CA PHE A 127 23.33 1.22 -4.33
C PHE A 127 24.49 1.79 -3.50
N GLU A 128 24.75 3.09 -3.70
CA GLU A 128 25.76 3.81 -2.94
C GLU A 128 25.16 4.36 -1.65
N LEU A 129 25.84 4.13 -0.53
CA LEU A 129 25.50 4.73 0.76
C LEU A 129 26.21 6.08 0.87
N LEU A 130 25.45 7.16 0.83
CA LEU A 130 25.98 8.53 0.94
C LEU A 130 26.18 8.98 2.39
N LYS A 131 25.49 8.33 3.34
CA LYS A 131 25.49 8.61 4.78
C LYS A 131 25.27 7.32 5.57
N ASP A 132 25.54 7.39 6.87
CA ASP A 132 25.33 6.33 7.85
C ASP A 132 23.91 6.36 8.46
N ASP A 133 22.90 6.58 7.64
CA ASP A 133 21.48 6.76 8.05
C ASP A 133 20.54 5.70 7.47
N LEU A 134 21.08 4.56 7.03
CA LEU A 134 20.26 3.47 6.50
C LEU A 134 19.45 2.79 7.61
N THR A 135 18.12 2.90 7.53
CA THR A 135 17.16 2.25 8.43
C THR A 135 16.24 1.29 7.69
N PHE A 136 15.66 0.36 8.43
CA PHE A 136 14.76 -0.66 7.91
C PHE A 136 13.45 -0.71 8.70
N ASN A 137 12.33 -0.74 7.98
CA ASN A 137 11.03 -1.09 8.54
C ASN A 137 10.94 -2.62 8.65
N ILE A 138 10.92 -3.13 9.89
CA ILE A 138 10.92 -4.56 10.20
C ILE A 138 9.73 -4.91 11.09
N ASN A 139 9.08 -6.03 10.78
CA ASN A 139 8.10 -6.68 11.64
C ASN A 139 8.47 -8.15 11.80
N ALA A 140 9.24 -8.47 12.83
CA ALA A 140 9.71 -9.81 13.18
C ALA A 140 9.66 -10.05 14.71
N PRO A 141 8.49 -9.93 15.37
CA PRO A 141 8.38 -10.05 16.83
C PRO A 141 8.69 -11.45 17.37
N PHE A 142 8.57 -12.48 16.53
CA PHE A 142 8.85 -13.89 16.89
C PHE A 142 9.98 -14.49 16.05
N GLY A 143 10.69 -13.66 15.30
CA GLY A 143 11.80 -14.05 14.45
C GLY A 143 13.02 -13.19 14.72
N GLN A 144 14.00 -13.28 13.84
CA GLN A 144 15.16 -12.40 13.86
C GLN A 144 15.51 -11.96 12.45
N VAL A 145 15.97 -10.73 12.32
CA VAL A 145 16.55 -10.19 11.10
C VAL A 145 18.01 -9.90 11.34
N ARG A 146 18.84 -10.27 10.37
CA ARG A 146 20.27 -9.96 10.32
C ARG A 146 20.58 -9.25 9.02
N PHE A 147 21.59 -8.41 9.06
CA PHE A 147 21.99 -7.55 7.97
C PHE A 147 23.44 -7.84 7.60
N ALA A 148 23.74 -7.74 6.31
CA ALA A 148 25.11 -7.73 5.83
C ALA A 148 25.27 -6.67 4.76
N VAL A 149 26.44 -6.04 4.74
CA VAL A 149 26.84 -5.14 3.66
C VAL A 149 27.78 -5.93 2.76
N THR A 150 27.50 -5.96 1.46
CA THR A 150 28.31 -6.67 0.49
C THR A 150 28.88 -5.72 -0.56
N ASP A 151 29.99 -6.12 -1.18
CA ASP A 151 30.44 -5.48 -2.41
C ASP A 151 29.51 -5.80 -3.60
N ALA A 152 29.85 -5.25 -4.78
CA ALA A 152 29.09 -5.48 -6.01
C ALA A 152 29.08 -6.95 -6.47
N SER A 153 29.97 -7.80 -5.94
CA SER A 153 30.03 -9.25 -6.19
C SER A 153 29.29 -10.06 -5.13
N SER A 154 28.49 -9.41 -4.27
CA SER A 154 27.78 -10.04 -3.14
C SER A 154 28.71 -10.67 -2.10
N LYS A 155 29.98 -10.25 -2.02
CA LYS A 155 30.90 -10.69 -0.97
C LYS A 155 30.74 -9.77 0.25
N PRO A 156 30.51 -10.30 1.47
CA PRO A 156 30.43 -9.49 2.67
C PRO A 156 31.68 -8.62 2.88
N ILE A 157 31.48 -7.37 3.28
CA ILE A 157 32.53 -6.48 3.74
C ILE A 157 32.95 -6.92 5.15
N GLU A 158 34.25 -6.89 5.43
CA GLU A 158 34.81 -7.27 6.73
C GLU A 158 34.19 -6.43 7.86
N GLY A 159 33.74 -7.09 8.93
CA GLY A 159 33.03 -6.46 10.05
C GLY A 159 31.53 -6.19 9.80
N PHE A 160 31.04 -6.41 8.57
CA PHE A 160 29.64 -6.20 8.19
C PHE A 160 28.99 -7.48 7.65
N SER A 161 29.44 -8.65 8.10
CA SER A 161 28.86 -9.93 7.74
C SER A 161 27.58 -10.25 8.54
N LEU A 162 26.84 -11.29 8.14
CA LEU A 162 25.69 -11.78 8.91
C LEU A 162 26.09 -12.35 10.28
N ASP A 163 27.33 -12.86 10.43
CA ASP A 163 27.83 -13.45 11.67
C ASP A 163 28.34 -12.38 12.66
N ASP A 164 28.79 -11.25 12.12
CA ASP A 164 29.16 -10.05 12.88
C ASP A 164 27.92 -9.24 13.29
N CYS A 165 26.78 -9.45 12.62
CA CYS A 165 25.55 -8.71 12.87
C CYS A 165 24.93 -9.05 14.23
N GLN A 166 24.55 -8.01 14.98
CA GLN A 166 23.66 -8.15 16.13
C GLN A 166 22.23 -8.35 15.61
N PRO A 167 21.59 -9.51 15.86
CA PRO A 167 20.25 -9.77 15.35
C PRO A 167 19.22 -8.82 15.97
N PHE A 168 18.25 -8.41 15.16
CA PHE A 168 17.08 -7.65 15.61
C PHE A 168 15.84 -8.55 15.70
N THR A 169 15.12 -8.45 16.81
CA THR A 169 13.80 -9.06 17.02
C THR A 169 12.85 -7.98 17.51
N GLY A 170 11.70 -7.83 16.86
CA GLY A 170 10.72 -6.80 17.22
C GLY A 170 9.93 -6.27 16.03
N ASP A 171 9.20 -5.20 16.27
CA ASP A 171 8.44 -4.46 15.26
C ASP A 171 8.79 -2.96 15.36
N ASP A 172 9.55 -2.45 14.40
CA ASP A 172 10.06 -1.08 14.40
C ASP A 172 10.20 -0.54 12.97
N LEU A 173 9.90 0.74 12.79
CA LEU A 173 9.98 1.44 11.50
C LEU A 173 11.40 1.80 11.10
N ASP A 174 12.28 2.01 12.08
CA ASP A 174 13.56 2.67 11.91
C ASP A 174 14.70 1.83 12.51
N VAL A 175 14.71 0.53 12.20
CA VAL A 175 15.77 -0.39 12.66
C VAL A 175 17.10 0.01 12.03
N VAL A 176 18.04 0.43 12.88
CA VAL A 176 19.44 0.67 12.51
C VAL A 176 20.20 -0.65 12.67
N PRO A 177 20.78 -1.21 11.58
CA PRO A 177 21.63 -2.38 11.69
C PRO A 177 22.84 -2.14 12.59
N ARG A 178 23.23 -3.16 13.37
CA ARG A 178 24.41 -3.11 14.23
C ARG A 178 25.27 -4.36 14.04
N TRP A 179 26.57 -4.18 14.20
CA TRP A 179 27.59 -5.23 14.16
C TRP A 179 28.49 -5.11 15.39
N LYS A 180 29.22 -6.18 15.71
CA LYS A 180 30.12 -6.26 16.87
C LYS A 180 31.35 -5.38 16.74
#